data_AF-A0A7C1LQV9-F1
#
_entry.id   AF-A0A7C1LQV9-F1
#
_cell.length_a   1.000
_cell.length_b   1.000
_cell.length_c   1.000
_cell.angle_alpha   90.00
_cell.angle_beta   90.00
_cell.angle_gamma   90.00
#
_symmetry.space_group_name_H-M   'P 1'
#
loop_
_entity.id
_entity.type
_entity.pdbx_description
1 polymer ?
#
loop_
_entity_poly.entity_id
_entity_poly.type
_entity_poly.pdbx_seq_one_letter_code
_entity_poly.pdbx_strand_id
1 'polypeptide(L)'
;MKKRIPWNKGTTKYISKRCVGCSCKFKVEEWEVKRGRGKYCSHKCYLKNVVAWNKGIPSPKGKDHPNWKGDKASYSAIHRWVARNNTKPECCSKCRKKGRLELANISGKYKREIDDYEWLCIKCHRNMDGWFKKVMKKVVRGKDGRFYKKS
;
A
#
# COMPACT_ATOMS: atom_id res chain seq x y z
N MET A 1 -6.64 -23.42 13.83
CA MET A 1 -5.38 -23.71 13.10
C MET A 1 -4.52 -24.66 13.95
N LYS A 2 -4.23 -25.87 13.47
CA LYS A 2 -3.26 -26.77 14.14
C LYS A 2 -1.86 -26.15 14.00
N LYS A 3 -1.14 -25.93 15.11
CA LYS A 3 0.23 -25.39 15.06
C LYS A 3 1.10 -26.35 14.24
N ARG A 4 1.81 -25.87 13.20
CA ARG A 4 2.78 -26.69 12.44
C ARG A 4 3.84 -27.19 13.42
N ILE A 5 3.92 -28.50 13.58
CA ILE A 5 4.95 -29.14 14.39
C ILE A 5 6.20 -29.27 13.49
N PRO A 6 7.36 -28.71 13.90
CA PRO A 6 8.61 -28.87 13.16
C PRO A 6 9.00 -30.35 13.01
N TRP A 7 9.56 -30.73 11.85
CA TRP A 7 9.95 -32.11 11.55
C TRP A 7 11.01 -32.69 12.49
N ASN A 8 11.69 -31.82 13.25
CA ASN A 8 12.76 -32.15 14.20
C ASN A 8 12.31 -32.05 15.68
N LYS A 9 11.00 -31.98 15.94
CA LYS A 9 10.48 -31.86 17.32
C LYS A 9 10.96 -33.03 18.18
N GLY A 10 11.84 -32.75 19.15
CA GLY A 10 12.39 -33.73 20.10
C GLY A 10 13.83 -34.19 19.82
N THR A 11 14.41 -33.89 18.65
CA THR A 11 15.81 -34.21 18.31
C THR A 11 16.72 -32.98 18.28
N THR A 12 16.15 -31.79 18.48
CA THR A 12 16.88 -30.52 18.44
C THR A 12 17.88 -30.41 19.60
N LYS A 13 19.16 -30.44 19.27
CA LYS A 13 20.24 -30.07 20.18
C LYS A 13 20.37 -28.55 20.25
N TYR A 14 20.16 -27.98 21.43
CA TYR A 14 20.36 -26.56 21.70
C TYR A 14 21.75 -26.33 22.29
N ILE A 15 22.40 -25.24 21.88
CA ILE A 15 23.66 -24.77 22.44
C ILE A 15 23.52 -23.34 22.95
N SER A 16 24.29 -23.00 23.98
CA SER A 16 24.36 -21.63 24.51
C SER A 16 25.39 -20.82 23.73
N LYS A 17 24.99 -19.67 23.19
CA LYS A 17 25.89 -18.73 22.51
C LYS A 17 25.81 -17.33 23.11
N ARG A 18 26.86 -16.55 22.87
CA ARG A 18 26.90 -15.12 23.18
C ARG A 18 26.57 -14.33 21.91
N CYS A 19 25.64 -13.39 22.03
CA CYS A 19 25.27 -12.51 20.92
C CYS A 19 26.37 -11.51 20.62
N VAL A 20 26.70 -11.33 19.34
CA VAL A 20 27.75 -10.39 18.89
C VAL A 20 27.38 -8.93 19.20
N GLY A 21 26.09 -8.58 19.22
CA GLY A 21 25.64 -7.20 19.38
C GLY A 21 25.30 -6.72 20.81
N CYS A 22 24.86 -7.61 21.71
CA CYS A 22 24.50 -7.27 23.11
C CYS A 22 25.37 -8.00 24.14
N SER A 23 26.21 -8.95 23.71
CA SER A 23 26.93 -9.87 24.60
C SER A 23 26.05 -10.73 25.52
N CYS A 24 24.74 -10.73 25.35
CA CYS A 24 23.79 -11.53 26.13
C CYS A 24 23.81 -13.02 25.71
N LYS A 25 23.66 -13.93 26.69
CA LYS A 25 23.63 -15.38 26.46
C LYS A 25 22.24 -15.80 25.95
N PHE A 26 22.18 -16.64 24.92
CA PHE A 26 20.93 -17.15 24.36
C PHE A 26 21.09 -18.57 23.83
N LYS A 27 19.97 -19.30 23.73
CA LYS A 27 19.92 -20.66 23.19
C LYS A 27 19.68 -20.62 21.69
N VAL A 28 20.43 -21.42 20.93
CA VAL A 28 20.28 -21.58 19.49
C VAL A 28 20.41 -23.06 19.12
N GLU A 29 19.73 -23.51 18.08
CA GLU A 29 19.84 -24.88 17.60
C GLU A 29 21.22 -25.12 16.96
N GLU A 30 21.85 -26.25 17.26
CA GLU A 30 23.21 -26.56 16.80
C GLU A 30 23.31 -26.52 15.25
N TRP A 31 22.26 -26.95 14.54
CA TRP A 31 22.24 -26.93 13.08
C TRP A 31 22.15 -25.52 12.48
N GLU A 32 21.48 -24.57 13.16
CA GLU A 32 21.45 -23.18 12.71
C GLU A 32 22.86 -22.59 12.72
N VAL A 33 23.62 -22.94 13.76
CA VAL A 33 25.02 -22.55 13.89
C VAL A 33 25.89 -23.20 12.82
N LYS A 34 25.69 -24.48 12.51
CA LYS A 34 26.39 -25.17 11.40
C LYS A 34 26.16 -24.51 10.05
N ARG A 35 24.99 -23.88 9.82
CA ARG A 35 24.69 -23.09 8.61
C ARG A 35 25.12 -21.62 8.69
N GLY A 36 25.91 -21.25 9.70
CA GLY A 36 26.42 -19.89 9.88
C GLY A 36 25.44 -18.89 10.50
N ARG A 37 24.29 -19.35 11.02
CA ARG A 37 23.34 -18.52 11.78
C ARG A 37 23.69 -18.50 13.28
N GLY A 38 22.80 -17.95 14.11
CA GLY A 38 23.01 -17.93 15.56
C GLY A 38 24.05 -16.91 16.05
N LYS A 39 24.23 -15.81 15.31
CA LYS A 39 25.14 -14.69 15.71
C LYS A 39 24.49 -13.70 16.68
N TYR A 40 23.16 -13.57 16.64
CA TYR A 40 22.42 -12.57 17.40
C TYR A 40 21.29 -13.19 18.22
N CYS A 41 21.05 -12.65 19.42
CA CYS A 41 20.01 -13.13 20.34
C CYS A 41 18.57 -12.86 19.88
N SER A 42 18.39 -11.93 18.94
CA SER A 42 17.08 -11.49 18.47
C SER A 42 17.17 -10.81 17.10
N HIS A 43 16.05 -10.76 16.40
CA HIS A 43 15.92 -10.01 15.15
C HIS A 43 16.29 -8.52 15.31
N LYS A 44 15.92 -7.91 16.44
CA LYS A 44 16.30 -6.52 16.77
C LYS A 44 17.83 -6.36 16.86
N CYS A 45 18.50 -7.31 17.50
CA CYS A 45 19.95 -7.26 17.64
C CYS A 45 20.64 -7.50 16.29
N TYR A 46 20.11 -8.39 15.45
CA TYR A 46 20.55 -8.55 14.06
C TYR A 46 20.45 -7.23 13.28
N LEU A 47 19.25 -6.63 13.19
CA LEU A 47 19.01 -5.40 12.40
C LEU A 47 19.88 -4.21 12.83
N LYS A 48 20.19 -4.09 14.12
CA LYS A 48 21.06 -3.02 14.63
C LYS A 48 22.52 -3.18 14.23
N ASN A 49 22.96 -4.41 14.02
CA ASN A 49 24.38 -4.73 13.81
C ASN A 49 24.70 -5.12 12.37
N VAL A 50 23.70 -5.42 11.54
CA VAL A 50 23.92 -5.61 10.11
C VAL A 50 23.82 -4.28 9.39
N VAL A 51 24.82 -3.99 8.56
CA VAL A 51 24.76 -2.92 7.58
C VAL A 51 24.29 -3.55 6.28
N ALA A 52 23.12 -3.11 5.79
CA ALA A 52 22.68 -3.52 4.46
C ALA A 52 23.67 -2.96 3.42
N TRP A 53 24.05 -3.77 2.43
CA TRP A 53 25.01 -3.39 1.38
C TRP A 53 24.60 -2.12 0.61
N ASN A 54 23.31 -1.82 0.59
CA ASN A 54 22.71 -0.66 -0.05
C ASN A 54 22.44 0.52 0.89
N LYS A 55 22.98 0.50 2.12
CA LYS A 55 22.80 1.59 3.08
C LYS A 55 23.43 2.87 2.50
N GLY A 56 22.60 3.90 2.32
CA GLY A 56 23.01 5.18 1.73
C GLY A 56 22.98 5.22 0.21
N ILE A 57 22.73 4.10 -0.48
CA ILE A 57 22.53 4.08 -1.93
C ILE A 57 21.10 4.59 -2.21
N PRO A 58 20.92 5.70 -2.96
CA PRO A 58 19.59 6.18 -3.29
C PRO A 58 18.87 5.15 -4.18
N SER A 59 17.60 4.87 -3.86
CA SER A 59 16.77 4.10 -4.77
C SER A 59 16.44 4.96 -5.99
N PRO A 60 16.60 4.45 -7.23
CA PRO A 60 16.23 5.20 -8.43
C PRO A 60 14.73 5.56 -8.38
N LYS A 61 14.36 6.71 -8.93
CA LYS A 61 12.98 7.22 -8.91
C LYS A 61 12.58 7.66 -10.32
N GLY A 62 11.29 7.86 -10.53
CA GLY A 62 10.79 8.37 -11.80
C GLY A 62 11.19 7.49 -12.99
N LYS A 63 11.71 8.12 -14.04
CA LYS A 63 12.11 7.46 -15.29
C LYS A 63 13.31 6.52 -15.12
N ASP A 64 14.15 6.76 -14.11
CA ASP A 64 15.36 5.96 -13.85
C ASP A 64 15.05 4.66 -13.10
N HIS A 65 13.83 4.51 -12.58
CA HIS A 65 13.43 3.31 -11.87
C HIS A 65 13.19 2.16 -12.88
N PRO A 66 13.78 0.96 -12.70
CA PRO A 66 13.68 -0.14 -13.68
C PRO A 66 12.24 -0.60 -13.96
N ASN A 67 11.35 -0.48 -12.96
CA ASN A 67 9.90 -0.72 -13.13
C ASN A 67 9.10 0.50 -13.64
N TRP A 68 9.74 1.54 -14.18
CA TRP A 68 9.04 2.67 -14.79
C TRP A 68 8.24 2.19 -16.01
N LYS A 69 6.94 2.50 -16.03
CA LYS A 69 6.03 2.08 -17.10
C LYS A 69 5.65 3.19 -18.08
N GLY A 70 6.16 4.42 -17.90
CA GLY A 70 5.76 5.57 -18.70
C GLY A 70 4.23 5.71 -18.76
N ASP A 71 3.69 5.79 -19.97
CA ASP A 71 2.26 5.91 -20.24
C ASP A 71 1.48 4.60 -20.04
N LYS A 72 2.17 3.46 -19.93
CA LYS A 72 1.57 2.15 -19.62
C LYS A 72 1.36 1.95 -18.11
N ALA A 73 1.44 3.01 -17.32
CA ALA A 73 1.17 2.95 -15.89
C ALA A 73 -0.30 2.58 -15.62
N SER A 74 -0.55 1.78 -14.58
CA SER A 74 -1.93 1.45 -14.21
C SER A 74 -2.66 2.65 -13.60
N TYR A 75 -3.99 2.64 -13.69
CA TYR A 75 -4.88 3.61 -13.04
C TYR A 75 -4.48 3.92 -11.59
N SER A 76 -4.23 2.88 -10.78
CA SER A 76 -3.87 3.03 -9.37
C SER A 76 -2.49 3.67 -9.18
N ALA A 77 -1.55 3.40 -10.09
CA ALA A 77 -0.23 4.01 -10.07
C ALA A 77 -0.28 5.50 -10.42
N ILE A 78 -1.10 5.87 -11.41
CA ILE A 78 -1.34 7.25 -11.79
C ILE A 78 -2.03 8.01 -10.65
N HIS A 79 -3.11 7.46 -10.07
CA HIS A 79 -3.78 8.07 -8.93
C HIS A 79 -2.86 8.33 -7.74
N ARG A 80 -2.01 7.36 -7.40
CA ARG A 80 -1.03 7.53 -6.32
C ARG A 80 0.03 8.56 -6.66
N TRP A 81 0.42 8.66 -7.93
CA TRP A 81 1.34 9.70 -8.40
C TRP A 81 0.69 11.09 -8.28
N VAL A 82 -0.54 11.28 -8.77
CA VAL A 82 -1.25 12.56 -8.65
C VAL A 82 -1.43 12.95 -7.19
N ALA A 83 -1.86 12.04 -6.32
CA ALA A 83 -2.05 12.34 -4.88
C ALA A 83 -0.78 12.80 -4.15
N ARG A 84 0.41 12.46 -4.67
CA ARG A 84 1.70 12.90 -4.11
C ARG A 84 2.16 14.25 -4.64
N ASN A 85 1.72 14.63 -5.84
CA ASN A 85 2.16 15.84 -6.53
C ASN A 85 1.09 16.94 -6.58
N ASN A 86 -0.17 16.61 -6.29
CA ASN A 86 -1.30 17.54 -6.24
C ASN A 86 -1.70 17.76 -4.78
N THR A 87 -1.44 18.96 -4.26
CA THR A 87 -1.72 19.34 -2.88
C THR A 87 -3.20 19.17 -2.56
N LYS A 88 -3.50 18.37 -1.52
CA LYS A 88 -4.88 18.11 -1.11
C LYS A 88 -5.45 19.31 -0.34
N PRO A 89 -6.53 19.95 -0.82
CA PRO A 89 -7.20 21.03 -0.10
C PRO A 89 -8.07 20.47 1.05
N GLU A 90 -8.48 21.35 1.97
CA GLU A 90 -9.43 20.99 3.03
C GLU A 90 -10.87 20.83 2.54
N CYS A 91 -11.21 21.55 1.47
CA CYS A 91 -12.57 21.67 0.95
C CYS A 91 -12.65 21.16 -0.49
N CYS A 92 -13.80 20.62 -0.86
CA CYS A 92 -14.11 20.23 -2.23
C CYS A 92 -13.98 21.44 -3.18
N SER A 93 -13.27 21.28 -4.29
CA SER A 93 -13.07 22.36 -5.28
C SER A 93 -14.39 22.88 -5.85
N LYS A 94 -15.38 21.99 -6.01
CA LYS A 94 -16.69 22.31 -6.63
C LYS A 94 -17.74 22.87 -5.67
N CYS A 95 -17.89 22.27 -4.48
CA CYS A 95 -18.97 22.65 -3.55
C CYS A 95 -18.48 23.30 -2.25
N ARG A 96 -17.16 23.45 -2.09
CA ARG A 96 -16.49 24.10 -0.95
C ARG A 96 -16.78 23.47 0.43
N LYS A 97 -17.44 22.31 0.48
CA LYS A 97 -17.69 21.56 1.72
C LYS A 97 -16.46 20.78 2.15
N LYS A 98 -16.20 20.75 3.46
CA LYS A 98 -15.21 19.87 4.09
C LYS A 98 -15.68 18.43 4.07
N GLY A 99 -14.74 17.49 4.04
CA GLY A 99 -15.02 16.06 4.13
C GLY A 99 -14.00 15.20 3.38
N ARG A 100 -14.37 13.94 3.13
CA ARG A 100 -13.53 13.03 2.34
C ARG A 100 -13.48 13.50 0.88
N LEU A 101 -12.30 13.91 0.46
CA LEU A 101 -12.00 14.27 -0.93
C LEU A 101 -11.28 13.12 -1.65
N GLU A 102 -11.60 12.99 -2.93
CA GLU A 102 -11.03 12.04 -3.88
C GLU A 102 -10.54 12.81 -5.10
N LEU A 103 -9.50 12.29 -5.75
CA LEU A 103 -9.03 12.82 -7.03
C LEU A 103 -9.99 12.38 -8.14
N ALA A 104 -10.49 13.36 -8.85
CA ALA A 104 -11.36 13.21 -10.00
C ALA A 104 -10.57 13.63 -11.24
N ASN A 105 -10.47 12.73 -12.23
CA ASN A 105 -9.82 13.05 -13.50
C ASN A 105 -10.81 13.75 -14.42
N ILE A 106 -10.46 14.94 -14.90
CA ILE A 106 -11.37 15.83 -15.63
C ILE A 106 -11.64 15.27 -17.03
N SER A 107 -10.58 14.86 -17.75
CA SER A 107 -10.71 14.35 -19.12
C SER A 107 -11.17 12.88 -19.23
N GLY A 108 -11.06 12.10 -18.14
CA GLY A 108 -11.26 10.65 -18.14
C GLY A 108 -10.13 9.83 -18.80
N LYS A 109 -9.03 10.46 -19.23
CA LYS A 109 -7.90 9.80 -19.91
C LYS A 109 -6.86 9.21 -18.97
N TYR A 110 -6.88 9.60 -17.69
CA TYR A 110 -5.95 9.14 -16.66
C TYR A 110 -4.47 9.29 -17.03
N LYS A 111 -4.05 10.47 -17.49
CA LYS A 111 -2.64 10.75 -17.79
C LYS A 111 -1.91 11.30 -16.57
N ARG A 112 -0.57 11.37 -16.60
CA ARG A 112 0.22 12.05 -15.55
C ARG A 112 0.30 13.56 -15.78
N GLU A 113 -0.86 14.20 -15.90
CA GLU A 113 -1.03 15.64 -16.11
C GLU A 113 -1.77 16.19 -14.88
N ILE A 114 -1.06 16.88 -13.97
CA ILE A 114 -1.62 17.26 -12.64
C ILE A 114 -2.87 18.12 -12.78
N ASP A 115 -2.88 19.02 -13.77
CA ASP A 115 -3.97 19.97 -14.02
C ASP A 115 -5.24 19.29 -14.59
N ASP A 116 -5.13 18.04 -15.03
CA ASP A 116 -6.26 17.21 -15.45
C ASP A 116 -6.93 16.48 -14.26
N TYR A 117 -6.61 16.90 -13.03
CA TYR A 117 -7.20 16.35 -11.81
C TYR A 117 -7.65 17.44 -10.85
N GLU A 118 -8.81 17.21 -10.24
CA GLU A 118 -9.33 18.06 -9.18
C GLU A 118 -9.72 17.24 -7.95
N TRP A 119 -9.61 17.87 -6.78
CA TRP A 119 -10.06 17.27 -5.51
C TRP A 119 -11.55 17.55 -5.30
N LEU A 120 -12.35 16.49 -5.32
CA LEU A 120 -13.80 16.55 -5.15
C LEU A 120 -14.28 15.69 -3.98
N CYS A 121 -15.36 16.10 -3.33
CA CYS A 121 -16.08 15.19 -2.44
C CYS A 121 -16.76 14.08 -3.24
N ILE A 122 -17.01 12.94 -2.62
CA ILE A 122 -17.61 11.75 -3.27
C ILE A 122 -18.89 12.09 -4.04
N LYS A 123 -19.74 12.98 -3.48
CA LYS A 123 -20.98 13.42 -4.15
C LYS A 123 -20.70 14.18 -5.46
N CYS A 124 -19.77 15.14 -5.42
CA CYS A 124 -19.39 15.93 -6.59
C CYS A 124 -18.70 15.06 -7.65
N HIS A 125 -17.80 14.16 -7.21
CA HIS A 125 -17.11 13.21 -8.08
C HIS A 125 -18.09 12.29 -8.80
N ARG A 126 -19.00 11.62 -8.07
CA ARG A 126 -20.06 10.79 -8.67
C ARG A 126 -20.95 11.55 -9.65
N ASN A 127 -21.24 12.81 -9.37
CA ASN A 127 -22.02 13.64 -10.27
C ASN A 127 -21.26 13.92 -11.58
N MET A 128 -19.96 14.22 -11.48
CA MET A 128 -19.07 14.40 -12.63
C MET A 128 -19.04 13.14 -13.51
N ASP A 129 -18.89 11.95 -12.90
CA ASP A 129 -18.84 10.66 -13.62
C ASP A 129 -20.20 10.22 -14.21
N GLY A 130 -21.24 11.03 -14.04
CA GLY A 130 -22.61 10.74 -14.46
C GLY A 130 -23.23 9.55 -13.71
N TRP A 131 -22.75 9.21 -12.51
CA TRP A 131 -23.22 8.06 -11.74
C TRP A 131 -24.73 8.11 -11.50
N PHE A 132 -25.27 9.29 -11.14
CA PHE A 132 -26.72 9.45 -10.94
C PHE A 132 -27.52 9.12 -12.20
N LYS A 133 -27.07 9.59 -13.38
CA LYS A 133 -27.70 9.25 -14.67
C LYS A 133 -27.66 7.74 -14.93
N LYS A 134 -26.51 7.09 -14.64
CA LYS A 134 -26.34 5.64 -14.80
C LYS A 134 -27.25 4.84 -13.87
N VAL A 135 -27.44 5.29 -12.62
CA VAL A 135 -28.33 4.65 -11.65
C VAL A 135 -29.79 4.82 -12.04
N MET A 136 -30.22 6.04 -12.37
CA MET A 136 -31.62 6.33 -12.74
C MET A 136 -32.09 5.57 -13.99
N LYS A 137 -31.17 5.25 -14.92
CA LYS A 137 -31.49 4.37 -16.04
C LYS A 137 -31.90 2.96 -15.62
N LYS A 138 -31.39 2.45 -14.50
CA LYS A 138 -31.56 1.08 -13.99
C LYS A 138 -32.66 0.94 -12.94
N VAL A 139 -33.35 2.02 -12.59
CA VAL A 139 -34.40 1.98 -11.57
C VAL A 139 -35.70 2.63 -12.05
N VAL A 140 -36.83 2.19 -11.51
CA VAL A 140 -38.16 2.82 -11.65
C VAL A 140 -38.63 3.32 -10.29
N ARG A 141 -39.39 4.42 -10.29
CA ARG A 141 -39.99 4.95 -9.06
C ARG A 141 -41.38 4.32 -8.88
N GLY A 142 -41.57 3.58 -7.80
CA GLY A 142 -42.85 2.97 -7.44
C GLY A 142 -43.86 4.01 -6.94
N LYS A 143 -45.13 3.58 -6.83
CA LYS A 143 -46.23 4.42 -6.32
C LYS A 143 -46.03 4.84 -4.85
N ASP A 144 -45.25 4.07 -4.10
CA ASP A 144 -44.83 4.35 -2.73
C ASP A 144 -43.62 5.31 -2.63
N GLY A 145 -43.17 5.86 -3.76
CA GLY A 145 -42.03 6.78 -3.84
C GLY A 145 -40.65 6.11 -3.75
N ARG A 146 -40.55 4.79 -3.56
CA ARG A 146 -39.27 4.06 -3.51
C ARG A 146 -38.75 3.71 -4.91
N PHE A 147 -37.43 3.54 -5.03
CA PHE A 147 -36.77 3.13 -6.27
C PHE A 147 -36.58 1.61 -6.31
N TYR A 148 -37.07 0.98 -7.37
CA TYR A 148 -36.95 -0.45 -7.62
C TYR A 148 -36.07 -0.68 -8.85
N LYS A 149 -35.29 -1.77 -8.84
CA LYS A 149 -34.48 -2.15 -10.01
C LYS A 149 -35.40 -2.42 -11.20
N LYS A 150 -35.08 -1.86 -12.37
CA LYS A 150 -35.71 -2.27 -13.64
C LYS A 150 -35.33 -3.72 -13.90
N SER A 151 -36.35 -4.57 -13.99
CA SER A 151 -36.23 -5.95 -14.48
C SER A 151 -35.55 -5.99 -15.84
#